data_AF-A0A662RAR0-F1
#
_entry.id   AF-A0A662RAR0-F1
#
_cell.length_a   1.000
_cell.length_b   1.000
_cell.length_c   1.000
_cell.angle_alpha   90.00
_cell.angle_beta   90.00
_cell.angle_gamma   90.00
#
_symmetry.space_group_name_H-M   'P 1'
#
loop_
_entity.id
_entity.type
_entity.pdbx_description
1 polymer ?
#
loop_
_entity_poly.entity_id
_entity_poly.type
_entity_poly.pdbx_seq_one_letter_code
_entity_poly.pdbx_strand_id
1 'polypeptide(L)'
;AIEVVPEGRERYGSVPVDASAAKTIGVVLIGCDVGTDGSDRPALSKIGKNVYESDGIKMVAAMMDPIAAISVERLVQTAIDAEVVTKETAIGITGRAGITGNKPALILERIVKMNFFDDPESQVVFVDDGLARGAAVMARCMNSLGVPKNPIGGNRGGGCVLAGRMALQNSG
;
A
#
# COMPACT_ATOMS: atom_id res chain seq x y z
N ALA A 1 -12.86 -6.37 6.74
CA ALA A 1 -12.95 -5.02 6.18
C ALA A 1 -11.55 -4.53 5.83
N ILE A 2 -11.42 -3.75 4.75
CA ILE A 2 -10.26 -2.87 4.53
C ILE A 2 -10.82 -1.46 4.66
N GLU A 3 -10.36 -0.73 5.67
CA GLU A 3 -10.92 0.59 6.03
C GLU A 3 -9.90 1.38 6.86
N VAL A 4 -10.19 2.67 7.07
CA VAL A 4 -9.45 3.50 8.03
C VAL A 4 -9.65 2.92 9.42
N VAL A 5 -8.55 2.64 10.13
CA VAL A 5 -8.57 2.04 11.46
C VAL A 5 -9.35 2.97 12.40
N PRO A 6 -10.41 2.48 13.06
CA PRO A 6 -11.19 3.29 13.98
C PRO A 6 -10.36 3.83 15.15
N GLU A 7 -10.75 5.00 15.66
CA GLU A 7 -10.13 5.58 16.85
C GLU A 7 -10.30 4.68 18.08
N GLY A 8 -9.33 4.76 19.01
CA GLY A 8 -9.33 3.97 20.24
C GLY A 8 -8.97 2.50 20.07
N ARG A 9 -8.58 2.07 18.86
CA ARG A 9 -8.06 0.73 18.61
C ARG A 9 -6.59 0.62 19.04
N GLU A 10 -6.30 -0.40 19.84
CA GLU A 10 -4.93 -0.85 20.19
C GLU A 10 -4.47 -2.02 19.31
N ARG A 11 -5.41 -2.61 18.56
CA ARG A 11 -5.18 -3.70 17.63
C ARG A 11 -6.12 -3.56 16.44
N TYR A 12 -5.65 -4.02 15.29
CA TYR A 12 -6.46 -4.19 14.10
C TYR A 12 -6.07 -5.49 13.41
N GLY A 13 -6.99 -6.45 13.36
CA GLY A 13 -6.66 -7.83 13.04
C GLY A 13 -5.65 -8.41 14.04
N SER A 14 -4.53 -8.95 13.56
CA SER A 14 -3.48 -9.46 14.44
C SER A 14 -2.40 -8.43 14.80
N VAL A 15 -2.49 -7.21 14.26
CA VAL A 15 -1.42 -6.21 14.33
C VAL A 15 -1.70 -5.21 15.45
N PRO A 16 -0.77 -4.99 16.40
CA PRO A 16 -0.90 -3.91 17.37
C PRO A 16 -0.80 -2.56 16.65
N VAL A 17 -1.65 -1.61 17.02
CA VAL A 17 -1.70 -0.26 16.44
C VAL A 17 -1.89 0.77 17.54
N ASP A 18 -1.53 2.03 17.26
CA ASP A 18 -1.84 3.17 18.12
C ASP A 18 -2.58 4.23 17.30
N ALA A 19 -3.90 4.06 17.20
CA ALA A 19 -4.75 4.95 16.42
C ALA A 19 -4.75 6.40 16.97
N SER A 20 -4.60 6.54 18.29
CA SER A 20 -4.56 7.83 18.97
C SER A 20 -3.30 8.61 18.63
N ALA A 21 -2.13 7.96 18.67
CA ALA A 21 -0.87 8.57 18.28
C ALA A 21 -0.88 8.95 16.79
N ALA A 22 -1.36 8.06 15.93
CA ALA A 22 -1.43 8.32 14.49
C ALA A 22 -2.28 9.57 14.17
N LYS A 23 -3.46 9.70 14.78
CA LYS A 23 -4.31 10.89 14.65
C LYS A 23 -3.60 12.16 15.12
N THR A 24 -2.88 12.09 16.25
CA THR A 24 -2.16 13.23 16.82
C THR A 24 -1.09 13.78 15.87
N ILE A 25 -0.46 12.92 15.07
CA ILE A 25 0.57 13.30 14.09
C ILE A 25 0.05 13.44 12.65
N GLY A 26 -1.28 13.40 12.45
CA GLY A 26 -1.89 13.53 11.12
C GLY A 26 -1.64 12.33 10.19
N VAL A 27 -1.40 11.14 10.74
CA VAL A 27 -1.21 9.90 9.98
C VAL A 27 -2.54 9.16 9.89
N VAL A 28 -2.94 8.81 8.66
CA VAL A 28 -4.08 7.93 8.40
C VAL A 28 -3.60 6.48 8.44
N LEU A 29 -4.20 5.68 9.34
CA LEU A 29 -3.97 4.23 9.39
C LEU A 29 -5.06 3.53 8.57
N ILE A 30 -4.66 2.77 7.55
CA ILE A 30 -5.56 1.89 6.79
C ILE A 30 -5.20 0.45 7.13
N GLY A 31 -6.19 -0.31 7.58
CA GLY A 31 -5.98 -1.68 8.07
C GLY A 31 -6.89 -2.68 7.37
N CYS A 32 -6.56 -3.96 7.51
CA CYS A 32 -7.41 -5.08 7.12
C CYS A 32 -7.72 -5.96 8.34
N ASP A 33 -9.00 -6.19 8.59
CA ASP A 33 -9.46 -7.07 9.68
C ASP A 33 -10.53 -8.06 9.19
N VAL A 34 -10.71 -9.16 9.91
CA VAL A 34 -11.74 -10.17 9.69
C VAL A 34 -12.50 -10.38 11.00
N GLY A 35 -13.69 -9.80 11.08
CA GLY A 35 -14.46 -9.69 12.32
C GLY A 35 -13.96 -8.53 13.18
N THR A 36 -13.67 -8.80 14.46
CA THR A 36 -13.00 -7.88 15.37
C THR A 36 -11.70 -8.50 15.87
N ASP A 37 -10.57 -7.88 15.54
CA ASP A 37 -9.23 -8.36 15.88
C ASP A 37 -8.98 -9.82 15.45
N GLY A 38 -9.51 -10.16 14.27
CA GLY A 38 -9.42 -11.50 13.71
C GLY A 38 -10.39 -12.52 14.31
N SER A 39 -11.44 -12.12 15.02
CA SER A 39 -12.44 -13.03 15.60
C SER A 39 -13.02 -14.01 14.58
N ASP A 40 -13.12 -13.61 13.30
CA ASP A 40 -13.79 -14.39 12.27
C ASP A 40 -12.80 -15.21 11.42
N ARG A 41 -11.52 -15.29 11.84
CA ARG A 41 -10.53 -16.18 11.21
C ARG A 41 -11.01 -17.65 11.14
N PRO A 42 -11.71 -18.22 12.13
CA PRO A 42 -12.26 -19.58 12.01
C PRO A 42 -13.29 -19.71 10.89
N ALA A 43 -14.16 -18.71 10.72
CA ALA A 43 -15.14 -18.68 9.64
C ALA A 43 -14.45 -18.57 8.27
N LEU A 44 -13.44 -17.70 8.15
CA LEU A 44 -12.63 -17.59 6.94
C LEU A 44 -11.88 -18.90 6.62
N SER A 45 -11.32 -19.55 7.63
CA SER A 45 -10.66 -20.86 7.47
C SER A 45 -11.63 -21.93 7.00
N LYS A 46 -12.88 -21.92 7.50
CA LYS A 46 -13.94 -22.83 7.05
C LYS A 46 -14.28 -22.61 5.57
N ILE A 47 -14.33 -21.37 5.09
CA ILE A 47 -14.52 -21.06 3.66
C ILE A 47 -13.39 -21.69 2.83
N GLY A 48 -12.13 -21.46 3.23
CA GLY A 48 -10.98 -22.04 2.53
C GLY A 48 -10.98 -23.57 2.54
N LYS A 49 -11.38 -24.18 3.67
CA LYS A 49 -11.52 -25.63 3.81
C LYS A 49 -12.60 -26.17 2.87
N ASN A 50 -13.75 -25.51 2.79
CA ASN A 50 -14.84 -25.95 1.90
C ASN A 50 -14.40 -25.94 0.44
N VAL A 51 -13.71 -24.88 -0.02
CA VAL A 51 -13.16 -24.80 -1.40
C VAL A 51 -12.12 -25.88 -1.65
N TYR A 52 -11.26 -26.15 -0.66
CA TYR A 52 -10.27 -27.22 -0.77
C TYR A 52 -10.94 -28.61 -0.87
N GLU A 53 -11.98 -28.86 -0.09
CA GLU A 53 -12.71 -30.13 -0.09
C GLU A 53 -13.53 -30.33 -1.38
N SER A 54 -14.08 -29.26 -1.96
CA SER A 54 -14.86 -29.33 -3.20
C SER A 54 -13.99 -29.45 -4.45
N ASP A 55 -12.97 -28.58 -4.59
CA ASP A 55 -12.26 -28.38 -5.85
C ASP A 55 -10.74 -28.55 -5.74
N GLY A 56 -10.24 -28.87 -4.55
CA GLY A 56 -8.83 -29.17 -4.29
C GLY A 56 -7.93 -27.93 -4.21
N ILE A 57 -6.65 -28.19 -3.95
CA ILE A 57 -5.63 -27.14 -3.72
C ILE A 57 -5.43 -26.20 -4.92
N LYS A 58 -5.65 -26.71 -6.14
CA LYS A 58 -5.46 -25.92 -7.36
C LYS A 58 -6.45 -24.76 -7.44
N MET A 59 -7.70 -24.97 -7.03
CA MET A 59 -8.69 -23.89 -6.98
C MET A 59 -8.40 -22.89 -5.87
N VAL A 60 -7.98 -23.36 -4.69
CA VAL A 60 -7.52 -22.46 -3.62
C VAL A 60 -6.39 -21.56 -4.12
N ALA A 61 -5.40 -22.11 -4.82
CA ALA A 61 -4.30 -21.35 -5.40
C ALA A 61 -4.79 -20.37 -6.49
N ALA A 62 -5.69 -20.80 -7.38
CA ALA A 62 -6.24 -19.97 -8.45
C ALA A 62 -7.03 -18.76 -7.92
N MET A 63 -7.66 -18.88 -6.75
CA MET A 63 -8.38 -17.78 -6.11
C MET A 63 -7.49 -16.70 -5.49
N MET A 64 -6.21 -17.01 -5.20
CA MET A 64 -5.31 -16.08 -4.52
C MET A 64 -5.06 -14.82 -5.35
N ASP A 65 -4.90 -14.96 -6.66
CA ASP A 65 -4.59 -13.84 -7.55
C ASP A 65 -5.74 -12.84 -7.67
N PRO A 66 -7.00 -13.27 -7.95
CA PRO A 66 -8.16 -12.38 -7.92
C PRO A 66 -8.41 -11.74 -6.55
N ILE A 67 -8.26 -12.49 -5.44
CA ILE A 67 -8.47 -11.96 -4.08
C ILE A 67 -7.44 -10.89 -3.76
N ALA A 68 -6.18 -11.10 -4.11
CA ALA A 68 -5.14 -10.08 -3.96
C ALA A 68 -5.50 -8.81 -4.74
N ALA A 69 -5.97 -8.94 -5.98
CA ALA A 69 -6.39 -7.81 -6.80
C ALA A 69 -7.57 -7.03 -6.20
N ILE A 70 -8.60 -7.73 -5.68
CA ILE A 70 -9.72 -7.12 -4.94
C ILE A 70 -9.22 -6.38 -3.70
N SER A 71 -8.23 -6.95 -3.02
CA SER A 71 -7.68 -6.37 -1.80
C SER A 71 -6.93 -5.07 -2.08
N VAL A 72 -6.17 -5.00 -3.18
CA VAL A 72 -5.50 -3.77 -3.62
C VAL A 72 -6.52 -2.72 -4.03
N GLU A 73 -7.54 -3.07 -4.83
CA GLU A 73 -8.60 -2.14 -5.23
C GLU A 73 -9.25 -1.47 -4.01
N ARG A 74 -9.64 -2.27 -3.00
CA ARG A 74 -10.23 -1.75 -1.76
C ARG A 74 -9.28 -0.87 -0.97
N LEU A 75 -8.00 -1.23 -0.91
CA LEU A 75 -6.98 -0.43 -0.22
C LEU A 75 -6.80 0.93 -0.91
N VAL A 76 -6.71 0.94 -2.24
CA VAL A 76 -6.58 2.17 -3.02
C VAL A 76 -7.84 3.03 -2.90
N GLN A 77 -9.02 2.42 -2.98
CA GLN A 77 -10.29 3.15 -2.78
C GLN A 77 -10.34 3.79 -1.38
N THR A 78 -10.00 3.04 -0.34
CA THR A 78 -9.97 3.57 1.03
C THR A 78 -8.98 4.73 1.16
N ALA A 79 -7.84 4.65 0.48
CA ALA A 79 -6.83 5.71 0.50
C ALA A 79 -7.25 6.96 -0.29
N ILE A 80 -8.03 6.80 -1.36
CA ILE A 80 -8.68 7.90 -2.10
C ILE A 80 -9.73 8.56 -1.21
N ASP A 81 -10.61 7.77 -0.59
CA ASP A 81 -11.69 8.26 0.26
C ASP A 81 -11.16 8.99 1.51
N ALA A 82 -9.97 8.59 1.98
CA ALA A 82 -9.27 9.25 3.08
C ALA A 82 -8.38 10.43 2.63
N GLU A 83 -8.46 10.84 1.36
CA GLU A 83 -7.70 11.95 0.76
C GLU A 83 -6.16 11.80 0.86
N VAL A 84 -5.67 10.57 1.01
CA VAL A 84 -4.23 10.24 1.06
C VAL A 84 -3.66 10.05 -0.34
N VAL A 85 -4.50 9.62 -1.30
CA VAL A 85 -4.13 9.39 -2.70
C VAL A 85 -4.79 10.42 -3.59
N THR A 86 -3.98 11.13 -4.37
CA THR A 86 -4.42 12.06 -5.41
C THR A 86 -4.20 11.48 -6.81
N LYS A 87 -4.71 12.14 -7.85
CA LYS A 87 -4.51 11.71 -9.25
C LYS A 87 -3.04 11.68 -9.67
N GLU A 88 -2.21 12.49 -9.04
CA GLU A 88 -0.77 12.60 -9.29
C GLU A 88 0.03 11.54 -8.52
N THR A 89 -0.59 10.85 -7.57
CA THR A 89 0.07 9.86 -6.71
C THR A 89 0.46 8.62 -7.50
N ALA A 90 1.72 8.20 -7.39
CA ALA A 90 2.18 6.92 -7.92
C ALA A 90 1.98 5.81 -6.88
N ILE A 91 1.43 4.67 -7.32
CA ILE A 91 1.21 3.50 -6.47
C ILE A 91 2.32 2.48 -6.73
N GLY A 92 3.17 2.28 -5.72
CA GLY A 92 4.18 1.21 -5.71
C GLY A 92 3.65 -0.06 -5.07
N ILE A 93 3.57 -1.15 -5.83
CA ILE A 93 3.19 -2.47 -5.32
C ILE A 93 4.46 -3.31 -5.19
N THR A 94 4.74 -3.75 -3.97
CA THR A 94 5.98 -4.47 -3.67
C THR A 94 5.77 -5.74 -2.87
N GLY A 95 6.78 -6.60 -2.89
CA GLY A 95 6.77 -7.91 -2.25
C GLY A 95 6.07 -8.97 -3.09
N ARG A 96 6.51 -10.23 -2.91
CA ARG A 96 6.01 -11.38 -3.68
C ARG A 96 4.49 -11.56 -3.61
N ALA A 97 3.86 -11.13 -2.51
CA ALA A 97 2.42 -11.22 -2.33
C ALA A 97 1.63 -10.40 -3.37
N GLY A 98 2.16 -9.26 -3.84
CA GLY A 98 1.50 -8.39 -4.82
C GLY A 98 1.97 -8.57 -6.26
N ILE A 99 3.18 -9.12 -6.48
CA ILE A 99 3.84 -9.08 -7.82
C ILE A 99 3.95 -10.44 -8.52
N THR A 100 3.59 -11.55 -7.87
CA THR A 100 3.73 -12.90 -8.45
C THR A 100 2.44 -13.40 -9.09
N GLY A 101 2.56 -14.35 -10.01
CA GLY A 101 1.42 -14.91 -10.73
C GLY A 101 0.82 -13.91 -11.71
N ASN A 102 -0.50 -13.93 -11.87
CA ASN A 102 -1.24 -12.99 -12.72
C ASN A 102 -1.72 -11.74 -11.95
N LYS A 103 -1.28 -11.56 -10.69
CA LYS A 103 -1.69 -10.42 -9.85
C LYS A 103 -1.41 -9.07 -10.48
N PRO A 104 -0.25 -8.79 -11.10
CA PRO A 104 0.00 -7.47 -11.68
C PRO A 104 -1.04 -7.07 -12.73
N ALA A 105 -1.39 -7.99 -13.63
CA ALA A 105 -2.39 -7.75 -14.67
C ALA A 105 -3.78 -7.53 -14.07
N LEU A 106 -4.21 -8.39 -13.13
CA LEU A 106 -5.52 -8.26 -12.48
C LEU A 106 -5.64 -7.00 -11.61
N ILE A 107 -4.56 -6.60 -10.95
CA ILE A 107 -4.53 -5.36 -10.18
C ILE A 107 -4.64 -4.17 -11.12
N LEU A 108 -3.82 -4.12 -12.17
CA LEU A 108 -3.87 -3.03 -13.15
C LEU A 108 -5.24 -2.90 -13.79
N GLU A 109 -5.86 -4.03 -14.17
CA GLU A 109 -7.23 -4.07 -14.70
C GLU A 109 -8.24 -3.43 -13.75
N ARG A 110 -8.14 -3.71 -12.43
CA ARG A 110 -9.01 -3.10 -11.42
C ARG A 110 -8.74 -1.62 -11.26
N ILE A 111 -7.48 -1.19 -11.20
CA ILE A 111 -7.13 0.24 -11.09
C ILE A 111 -7.64 1.04 -12.30
N VAL A 112 -7.52 0.48 -13.51
CA VAL A 112 -8.10 1.08 -14.73
C VAL A 112 -9.62 1.23 -14.59
N LYS A 113 -10.31 0.18 -14.10
CA LYS A 113 -11.77 0.20 -13.88
C LYS A 113 -12.23 1.20 -12.84
N MET A 114 -11.38 1.58 -11.88
CA MET A 114 -11.70 2.62 -10.90
C MET A 114 -11.84 4.01 -11.54
N ASN A 115 -11.28 4.23 -12.74
CA ASN A 115 -11.36 5.50 -13.48
C ASN A 115 -10.96 6.74 -12.66
N PHE A 116 -9.98 6.58 -11.77
CA PHE A 116 -9.48 7.63 -10.87
C PHE A 116 -8.24 8.32 -11.45
N PHE A 117 -7.30 7.54 -11.98
CA PHE A 117 -6.07 8.04 -12.60
C PHE A 117 -6.30 8.34 -14.08
N ASP A 118 -5.74 9.46 -14.55
CA ASP A 118 -5.82 9.83 -15.97
C ASP A 118 -4.99 8.86 -16.85
N ASP A 119 -3.87 8.36 -16.31
CA ASP A 119 -3.03 7.32 -16.92
C ASP A 119 -2.64 6.24 -15.88
N PRO A 120 -3.51 5.24 -15.68
CA PRO A 120 -3.30 4.19 -14.68
C PRO A 120 -2.04 3.35 -14.90
N GLU A 121 -1.68 3.06 -16.16
CA GLU A 121 -0.55 2.20 -16.49
C GLU A 121 0.76 2.84 -16.07
N SER A 122 0.86 4.15 -16.24
CA SER A 122 2.06 4.85 -15.79
C SER A 122 2.06 5.07 -14.28
N GLN A 123 0.90 5.19 -13.63
CA GLN A 123 0.81 5.44 -12.17
C GLN A 123 1.06 4.23 -11.27
N VAL A 124 0.93 3.00 -11.78
CA VAL A 124 1.18 1.79 -11.00
C VAL A 124 2.53 1.18 -11.37
N VAL A 125 3.37 0.92 -10.37
CA VAL A 125 4.67 0.27 -10.57
C VAL A 125 4.77 -0.96 -9.68
N PHE A 126 5.12 -2.11 -10.29
CA PHE A 126 5.38 -3.36 -9.59
C PHE A 126 6.88 -3.52 -9.37
N VAL A 127 7.30 -3.65 -8.11
CA VAL A 127 8.73 -3.69 -7.74
C VAL A 127 9.02 -4.85 -6.81
N ASP A 128 10.11 -5.57 -7.07
CA ASP A 128 10.61 -6.67 -6.24
C ASP A 128 10.82 -6.27 -4.78
N ASP A 129 11.57 -5.18 -4.56
CA ASP A 129 11.96 -4.67 -3.26
C ASP A 129 11.95 -3.12 -3.24
N GLY A 130 10.74 -2.55 -3.32
CA GLY A 130 10.54 -1.10 -3.32
C GLY A 130 10.95 -0.47 -1.99
N LEU A 131 10.71 -1.15 -0.87
CA LEU A 131 11.03 -0.64 0.46
C LEU A 131 12.54 -0.59 0.70
N ALA A 132 13.31 -1.65 0.42
CA ALA A 132 14.76 -1.60 0.66
C ALA A 132 15.45 -0.66 -0.32
N ARG A 133 15.05 -0.64 -1.59
CA ARG A 133 15.60 0.30 -2.58
C ARG A 133 15.27 1.75 -2.21
N GLY A 134 14.02 2.01 -1.81
CA GLY A 134 13.57 3.31 -1.34
C GLY A 134 14.34 3.75 -0.10
N ALA A 135 14.46 2.88 0.90
CA ALA A 135 15.23 3.14 2.11
C ALA A 135 16.72 3.38 1.81
N ALA A 136 17.34 2.65 0.88
CA ALA A 136 18.74 2.86 0.49
C ALA A 136 18.94 4.21 -0.23
N VAL A 137 18.05 4.58 -1.15
CA VAL A 137 18.06 5.89 -1.80
C VAL A 137 17.85 6.99 -0.77
N MET A 138 16.84 6.86 0.08
CA MET A 138 16.56 7.81 1.15
C MET A 138 17.67 7.85 2.18
N ALA A 139 18.34 6.76 2.53
CA ALA A 139 19.48 6.78 3.43
C ALA A 139 20.66 7.52 2.78
N ARG A 140 20.99 7.24 1.51
CA ARG A 140 22.04 7.98 0.80
C ARG A 140 21.73 9.47 0.69
N CYS A 141 20.46 9.79 0.42
CA CYS A 141 19.95 11.13 0.39
C CYS A 141 19.93 11.70 1.83
N MET A 142 18.99 11.35 2.69
CA MET A 142 18.81 11.81 4.08
C MET A 142 20.07 11.78 4.97
N ASN A 143 20.92 10.75 4.90
CA ASN A 143 22.19 10.69 5.67
C ASN A 143 23.23 11.72 5.21
N SER A 144 23.09 12.26 4.00
CA SER A 144 23.85 13.42 3.51
C SER A 144 23.02 14.73 3.47
N LEU A 145 21.70 14.67 3.74
CA LEU A 145 20.70 15.72 3.42
C LEU A 145 20.03 16.42 4.63
N GLY A 146 20.45 16.21 5.87
CA GLY A 146 19.72 16.64 7.06
C GLY A 146 19.13 18.07 7.07
N VAL A 147 17.81 18.16 6.92
CA VAL A 147 16.95 19.07 7.70
C VAL A 147 15.62 18.35 7.98
N PRO A 148 15.43 17.78 9.19
CA PRO A 148 14.20 17.09 9.57
C PRO A 148 12.95 17.97 9.45
N LYS A 149 13.12 19.29 9.47
CA LYS A 149 12.03 20.27 9.44
C LYS A 149 11.38 20.44 8.06
N ASN A 150 12.15 20.30 6.97
CA ASN A 150 11.67 20.47 5.59
C ASN A 150 12.18 19.32 4.71
N PRO A 151 11.63 18.10 4.84
CA PRO A 151 12.02 16.99 3.98
C PRO A 151 11.68 17.30 2.53
N ILE A 152 12.60 16.99 1.61
CA ILE A 152 12.33 17.05 0.16
C ILE A 152 12.13 15.62 -0.34
N GLY A 153 10.96 15.36 -0.92
CA GLY A 153 10.62 14.10 -1.55
C GLY A 153 11.02 14.06 -3.03
N GLY A 154 11.09 12.85 -3.58
CA GLY A 154 11.21 12.65 -5.03
C GLY A 154 9.85 12.84 -5.71
N ASN A 155 9.83 13.61 -6.80
CA ASN A 155 8.66 13.74 -7.67
C ASN A 155 8.81 12.86 -8.90
N ARG A 156 7.73 12.19 -9.29
CA ARG A 156 7.65 11.42 -10.53
C ARG A 156 7.94 12.33 -11.73
N GLY A 157 8.78 11.86 -12.66
CA GLY A 157 9.21 12.65 -13.83
C GLY A 157 10.15 13.82 -13.49
N GLY A 158 10.43 14.05 -12.21
CA GLY A 158 11.35 15.08 -11.74
C GLY A 158 12.81 14.65 -11.80
N GLY A 159 13.70 15.65 -11.74
CA GLY A 159 15.14 15.42 -11.61
C GLY A 159 15.54 14.87 -10.24
N CYS A 160 16.84 14.63 -10.06
CA CYS A 160 17.39 14.17 -8.79
C CYS A 160 17.12 15.16 -7.65
N VAL A 161 16.54 14.68 -6.55
CA VAL A 161 16.25 15.47 -5.32
C VAL A 161 17.51 16.14 -4.75
N LEU A 162 18.68 15.50 -4.90
CA LEU A 162 19.95 16.03 -4.42
C LEU A 162 20.30 17.37 -5.06
N ALA A 163 20.05 17.54 -6.37
CA ALA A 163 20.35 18.78 -7.07
C ALA A 163 19.48 19.95 -6.58
N GLY A 164 18.17 19.70 -6.41
CA GLY A 164 17.24 20.68 -5.84
C GLY A 164 17.63 21.10 -4.42
N ARG A 165 18.12 20.17 -3.60
CA ARG A 165 18.63 20.49 -2.27
C ARG A 165 19.94 21.28 -2.30
N MET A 166 20.91 20.91 -3.14
CA MET A 166 22.16 21.68 -3.25
C MET A 166 21.88 23.14 -3.63
N ALA A 167 20.89 23.37 -4.51
CA ALA A 167 20.44 24.72 -4.80
C ALA A 167 19.87 25.44 -3.56
N LEU A 168 19.01 24.78 -2.78
CA LEU A 168 18.45 25.32 -1.54
C LEU A 168 19.48 25.59 -0.43
N GLN A 169 20.54 24.77 -0.36
CA GLN A 169 21.63 24.99 0.59
C GLN A 169 22.55 26.15 0.21
N ASN A 170 22.79 26.33 -1.08
CA ASN A 170 23.65 27.41 -1.59
C ASN A 170 22.91 28.75 -1.68
N SER A 171 21.59 28.78 -1.42
CA SER A 171 20.75 29.98 -1.44
C SER A 171 20.38 30.50 -0.04
N GLY A 172 20.90 29.88 1.02
CA GLY A 172 20.91 30.41 2.39
C GLY A 172 22.30 30.87 2.79
#